data_AF-A0A413M4Z8-F1
#
_entry.id   AF-A0A413M4Z8-F1
#
_cell.length_a   1.000
_cell.length_b   1.000
_cell.length_c   1.000
_cell.angle_alpha   90.00
_cell.angle_beta   90.00
_cell.angle_gamma   90.00
#
_symmetry.space_group_name_H-M   'P 1'
#
loop_
_entity.id
_entity.type
_entity.pdbx_description
1 polymer ?
#
loop_
_entity_poly.entity_id
_entity_poly.type
_entity_poly.pdbx_seq_one_letter_code
_entity_poly.pdbx_strand_id
1 'polypeptide(L)'
;MYGAILGDIIGSPFEFDRGDKTKNFDLFSEGCGFTDDSVMTIAVGEALLAVGPEAAVKEIEDAVASNMQDWGKRYPHAGYGGSFRHWLKEKNPKPYGSYGNGSAMRVSAAGWLYDSIERTREVARATANVTHNHPEGIKGAEAFYGIPAVLIAECKSRIDKGLMTDVLDEFYHVFGRSMDTYSDEMDETQANQMIEAAIDQYYIQQDKNGMLLFMEVMVTRMQQAGEVVVPYITENPFMSEEQISKVKAGDTISLDHDVRLKIETVKDADEKEWIGVFTSSEEMHKGSAGNVQMNQSIESILRLALNWEQVNGIVINPFGKYIQMTKKMIELLIYGIVFVEEG
;
A
#
# COMPACT_ATOMS: atom_id res chain seq x y z
N MET A 1 3.77 -12.60 10.47
CA MET A 1 4.39 -13.88 10.03
C MET A 1 3.41 -15.04 9.91
N TYR A 2 2.27 -15.07 10.62
CA TYR A 2 1.30 -16.19 10.50
C TYR A 2 0.84 -16.50 9.08
N GLY A 3 0.60 -15.50 8.22
CA GLY A 3 0.22 -15.74 6.82
C GLY A 3 1.28 -16.53 6.03
N ALA A 4 2.58 -16.29 6.28
CA ALA A 4 3.66 -17.06 5.66
C ALA A 4 3.66 -18.52 6.16
N ILE A 5 3.44 -18.72 7.46
CA ILE A 5 3.37 -20.07 8.07
C ILE A 5 2.14 -20.83 7.59
N LEU A 6 0.98 -20.16 7.51
CA LEU A 6 -0.25 -20.76 6.99
C LEU A 6 -0.10 -21.10 5.51
N GLY A 7 0.47 -20.20 4.71
CA GLY A 7 0.74 -20.45 3.29
C GLY A 7 1.65 -21.66 3.07
N ASP A 8 2.69 -21.80 3.89
CA ASP A 8 3.57 -22.97 3.91
C ASP A 8 2.78 -24.26 4.22
N ILE A 9 2.05 -24.29 5.34
CA ILE A 9 1.27 -25.46 5.78
C ILE A 9 0.20 -25.88 4.76
N ILE A 10 -0.53 -24.89 4.21
CA ILE A 10 -1.61 -25.11 3.23
C ILE A 10 -1.02 -25.57 1.89
N GLY A 11 0.12 -25.01 1.48
CA GLY A 11 0.78 -25.31 0.22
C GLY A 11 1.57 -26.62 0.21
N SER A 12 2.01 -27.11 1.38
CA SER A 12 2.91 -28.25 1.49
C SER A 12 2.47 -29.53 0.77
N PRO A 13 1.17 -29.93 0.74
CA PRO A 13 0.75 -31.14 0.04
C PRO A 13 0.89 -31.06 -1.48
N PHE A 14 0.92 -29.83 -2.01
CA PHE A 14 0.96 -29.54 -3.44
C PHE A 14 2.39 -29.26 -3.93
N GLU A 15 3.40 -29.31 -3.05
CA GLU A 15 4.78 -29.12 -3.43
C GLU A 15 5.22 -30.25 -4.39
N PHE A 16 5.82 -29.86 -5.52
CA PHE A 16 6.17 -30.75 -6.64
C PHE A 16 5.00 -31.41 -7.39
N ASP A 17 3.75 -31.04 -7.08
CA ASP A 17 2.62 -31.45 -7.90
C ASP A 17 2.73 -30.80 -9.29
N ARG A 18 2.56 -31.63 -10.32
CA ARG A 18 2.56 -31.23 -11.73
C ARG A 18 1.15 -31.32 -12.35
N GLY A 19 0.13 -31.51 -11.51
CA GLY A 19 -1.27 -31.53 -11.89
C GLY A 19 -1.79 -30.16 -12.36
N ASP A 20 -3.10 -30.11 -12.58
CA ASP A 20 -3.76 -28.91 -13.06
C ASP A 20 -3.83 -27.84 -11.97
N LYS A 21 -3.38 -26.63 -12.28
CA LYS A 21 -3.47 -25.48 -11.39
C LYS A 21 -4.94 -25.07 -11.24
N THR A 22 -5.49 -25.23 -10.04
CA THR A 22 -6.89 -24.93 -9.72
C THR A 22 -7.00 -24.04 -8.48
N LYS A 23 -8.02 -23.19 -8.43
CA LYS A 23 -8.42 -22.43 -7.23
C LYS A 23 -9.37 -23.23 -6.32
N ASN A 24 -9.87 -24.37 -6.78
CA ASN A 24 -10.78 -25.23 -6.03
C ASN A 24 -9.99 -26.34 -5.32
N PHE A 25 -9.61 -26.09 -4.06
CA PHE A 25 -8.92 -27.05 -3.20
C PHE A 25 -9.25 -26.78 -1.72
N ASP A 26 -9.11 -27.81 -0.88
CA ASP A 26 -9.28 -27.67 0.57
C ASP A 26 -8.03 -27.03 1.20
N LEU A 27 -8.20 -25.95 1.97
CA LEU A 27 -7.07 -25.26 2.61
C LEU A 27 -6.29 -26.20 3.55
N PHE A 28 -6.99 -27.01 4.34
CA PHE A 28 -6.36 -27.95 5.27
C PHE A 28 -6.76 -29.36 4.88
N SER A 29 -5.84 -30.05 4.19
CA SER A 29 -6.01 -31.43 3.74
C SER A 29 -5.06 -32.37 4.49
N GLU A 30 -5.25 -33.67 4.29
CA GLU A 30 -4.32 -34.68 4.82
C GLU A 30 -2.93 -34.48 4.21
N GLY A 31 -1.91 -34.34 5.06
CA GLY A 31 -0.54 -34.08 4.63
C GLY A 31 -0.09 -32.61 4.77
N CYS A 32 -0.99 -31.69 5.14
CA CYS A 32 -0.61 -30.34 5.52
C CYS A 32 0.35 -30.35 6.71
N GLY A 33 1.48 -29.67 6.58
CA GLY A 33 2.50 -29.58 7.62
C GLY A 33 3.46 -28.44 7.33
N PHE A 34 4.08 -27.90 8.38
CA PHE A 34 5.10 -26.88 8.20
C PHE A 34 6.35 -27.48 7.55
N THR A 35 7.07 -26.67 6.77
CA THR A 35 8.29 -27.10 6.09
C THR A 35 9.50 -26.26 6.55
N ASP A 36 10.60 -26.32 5.80
CA ASP A 36 11.75 -25.47 6.05
C ASP A 36 11.45 -23.98 5.93
N ASP A 37 10.44 -23.59 5.17
CA ASP A 37 9.96 -22.21 5.04
C ASP A 37 9.56 -21.64 6.42
N SER A 38 8.67 -22.32 7.13
CA SER A 38 8.25 -21.92 8.48
C SER A 38 9.40 -21.98 9.48
N VAL A 39 10.19 -23.06 9.47
CA VAL A 39 11.30 -23.24 10.43
C VAL A 39 12.33 -22.13 10.27
N MET A 40 12.70 -21.78 9.03
CA MET A 40 13.67 -20.73 8.76
C MET A 40 13.10 -19.33 8.95
N THR A 41 11.80 -19.12 8.69
CA THR A 41 11.11 -17.86 9.01
C THR A 41 11.21 -17.55 10.50
N ILE A 42 10.92 -18.53 11.37
CA ILE A 42 11.01 -18.36 12.82
C ILE A 42 12.46 -18.12 13.25
N ALA A 43 13.41 -18.90 12.70
CA ALA A 43 14.83 -18.76 13.04
C ALA A 43 15.37 -17.35 12.74
N VAL A 44 15.02 -16.79 11.57
CA VAL A 44 15.38 -15.43 11.18
C VAL A 44 14.71 -14.41 12.10
N GLY A 45 13.40 -14.55 12.34
CA GLY A 45 12.66 -13.62 13.21
C GLY A 45 13.22 -13.57 14.63
N GLU A 46 13.52 -14.73 15.22
CA GLU A 46 14.13 -14.83 16.54
C GLU A 46 15.52 -14.18 16.58
N ALA A 47 16.33 -14.36 15.53
CA ALA A 47 17.66 -13.75 15.46
C ALA A 47 17.59 -12.22 15.40
N LEU A 48 16.70 -11.69 14.55
CA LEU A 48 16.51 -10.24 14.39
C LEU A 48 15.97 -9.58 15.66
N LEU A 49 15.03 -10.24 16.35
CA LEU A 49 14.55 -9.78 17.65
C LEU A 49 15.66 -9.72 18.71
N ALA A 50 16.57 -10.69 18.70
CA ALA A 50 17.64 -10.78 19.67
C ALA A 50 18.73 -9.71 19.46
N VAL A 51 19.11 -9.42 18.21
CA VAL A 51 20.13 -8.39 17.91
C VAL A 51 19.57 -6.97 17.94
N GLY A 52 18.26 -6.81 17.68
CA GLY A 52 17.58 -5.52 17.71
C GLY A 52 17.73 -4.69 16.42
N PRO A 53 16.98 -3.57 16.32
CA PRO A 53 16.86 -2.81 15.07
C PRO A 53 18.14 -2.06 14.65
N GLU A 54 19.00 -1.70 15.61
CA GLU A 54 20.23 -0.94 15.35
C GLU A 54 21.48 -1.80 15.11
N ALA A 55 21.33 -3.13 15.10
CA ALA A 55 22.45 -4.07 14.99
C ALA A 55 23.26 -3.88 13.69
N ALA A 56 24.57 -4.02 13.75
CA ALA A 56 25.38 -3.94 12.54
C ALA A 56 25.09 -5.12 11.60
N VAL A 57 25.26 -4.93 10.28
CA VAL A 57 25.02 -5.98 9.27
C VAL A 57 25.73 -7.29 9.63
N LYS A 58 26.98 -7.20 10.09
CA LYS A 58 27.77 -8.39 10.43
C LYS A 58 27.19 -9.16 11.62
N GLU A 59 26.69 -8.45 12.62
CA GLU A 59 26.03 -9.04 13.79
C GLU A 59 24.74 -9.76 13.39
N ILE A 60 23.94 -9.14 12.50
CA ILE A 60 22.75 -9.76 11.92
C ILE A 60 23.12 -11.05 11.18
N GLU A 61 24.12 -11.02 10.30
CA GLU A 61 24.55 -12.20 9.53
C GLU A 61 24.98 -13.35 10.46
N ASP A 62 25.77 -13.04 11.50
CA ASP A 62 26.28 -14.05 12.43
C ASP A 62 25.14 -14.65 13.29
N ALA A 63 24.24 -13.80 13.81
CA ALA A 63 23.09 -14.24 14.59
C ALA A 63 22.11 -15.09 13.76
N VAL A 64 21.79 -14.64 12.54
CA VAL A 64 20.91 -15.36 11.62
C VAL A 64 21.51 -16.71 11.25
N ALA A 65 22.80 -16.76 10.92
CA ALA A 65 23.46 -18.02 10.58
C ALA A 65 23.42 -19.01 11.75
N SER A 66 23.73 -18.56 12.97
CA SER A 66 23.70 -19.38 14.18
C SER A 66 22.29 -19.91 14.47
N ASN A 67 21.29 -19.04 14.48
CA ASN A 67 19.90 -19.43 14.76
C ASN A 67 19.35 -20.40 13.70
N MET A 68 19.62 -20.16 12.42
CA MET A 68 19.19 -21.06 11.37
C MET A 68 19.79 -22.46 11.53
N GLN A 69 21.07 -22.58 11.88
CA GLN A 69 21.68 -23.88 12.17
C GLN A 69 21.04 -24.54 13.40
N ASP A 70 20.74 -23.78 14.45
CA ASP A 70 20.16 -24.34 15.68
C ASP A 70 18.73 -24.82 15.48
N TRP A 71 17.90 -24.07 14.76
CA TRP A 71 16.57 -24.50 14.36
C TRP A 71 16.64 -25.70 13.40
N GLY A 72 17.55 -25.68 12.42
CA GLY A 72 17.73 -26.80 11.49
C GLY A 72 18.16 -28.10 12.17
N LYS A 73 18.92 -28.04 13.26
CA LYS A 73 19.26 -29.20 14.09
C LYS A 73 18.05 -29.74 14.86
N ARG A 74 17.14 -28.87 15.32
CA ARG A 74 15.91 -29.25 16.03
C ARG A 74 14.88 -29.89 15.08
N TYR A 75 14.86 -29.46 13.82
CA TYR A 75 13.90 -29.90 12.80
C TYR A 75 14.57 -30.48 11.54
N PRO A 76 15.41 -31.53 11.63
CA PRO A 76 16.28 -31.98 10.54
C PRO A 76 15.53 -32.53 9.31
N HIS A 77 14.24 -32.84 9.47
CA HIS A 77 13.40 -33.47 8.46
C HIS A 77 12.36 -32.52 7.83
N ALA A 78 12.52 -31.20 7.99
CA ALA A 78 11.53 -30.21 7.56
C ALA A 78 11.41 -29.95 6.05
N GLY A 79 12.24 -30.55 5.19
CA GLY A 79 12.13 -30.36 3.73
C GLY A 79 13.37 -29.76 3.03
N TYR A 80 14.37 -29.32 3.80
CA TYR A 80 15.58 -28.63 3.31
C TYR A 80 16.20 -29.19 2.00
N GLY A 81 16.49 -28.26 1.08
CA GLY A 81 17.27 -28.54 -0.14
C GLY A 81 18.66 -29.13 0.14
N GLY A 82 19.20 -29.88 -0.82
CA GLY A 82 20.42 -30.68 -0.66
C GLY A 82 21.64 -29.90 -0.16
N SER A 83 22.00 -28.80 -0.84
CA SER A 83 23.12 -27.95 -0.42
C SER A 83 22.89 -27.28 0.93
N PHE A 84 21.64 -26.89 1.21
CA PHE A 84 21.29 -26.24 2.48
C PHE A 84 21.40 -27.21 3.66
N ARG A 85 21.04 -28.49 3.48
CA ARG A 85 21.28 -29.54 4.49
C ARG A 85 22.75 -29.71 4.85
N HIS A 86 23.66 -29.49 3.90
CA HIS A 86 25.09 -29.57 4.17
C HIS A 86 25.53 -28.36 4.99
N TRP A 87 25.12 -27.15 4.55
CA TRP A 87 25.35 -25.90 5.27
C TRP A 87 24.88 -25.95 6.73
N LEU A 88 23.70 -26.54 7.02
CA LEU A 88 23.18 -26.68 8.38
C LEU A 88 24.07 -27.52 9.32
N LYS A 89 24.91 -28.40 8.76
CA LYS A 89 25.79 -29.32 9.51
C LYS A 89 27.24 -28.82 9.59
N GLU A 90 27.60 -27.78 8.85
CA GLU A 90 28.94 -27.25 8.85
C GLU A 90 29.28 -26.54 10.15
N LYS A 91 30.49 -26.76 10.68
CA LYS A 91 30.94 -26.10 11.91
C LYS A 91 31.14 -24.59 11.72
N ASN A 92 31.60 -24.18 10.54
CA ASN A 92 31.86 -22.80 10.17
C ASN A 92 31.22 -22.53 8.80
N PRO A 93 29.88 -22.46 8.74
CA PRO A 93 29.18 -22.41 7.47
C PRO A 93 29.59 -21.19 6.65
N LYS A 94 29.75 -21.39 5.34
CA LYS A 94 29.97 -20.29 4.38
C LYS A 94 28.81 -20.24 3.39
N PRO A 95 28.41 -19.04 2.94
CA PRO A 95 27.42 -18.95 1.87
C PRO A 95 27.98 -19.57 0.59
N TYR A 96 27.10 -20.20 -0.19
CA TYR A 96 27.50 -21.12 -1.26
C TYR A 96 26.96 -20.72 -2.63
N GLY A 97 26.59 -19.45 -2.83
CA GLY A 97 26.19 -18.91 -4.13
C GLY A 97 24.82 -19.39 -4.61
N SER A 98 23.90 -19.72 -3.70
CA SER A 98 22.55 -20.16 -4.06
C SER A 98 21.73 -19.05 -4.70
N TYR A 99 21.05 -19.37 -5.80
CA TYR A 99 20.08 -18.50 -6.50
C TYR A 99 18.63 -18.97 -6.33
N GLY A 100 18.38 -19.95 -5.46
CA GLY A 100 17.04 -20.44 -5.15
C GLY A 100 16.19 -19.42 -4.35
N ASN A 101 14.90 -19.73 -4.18
CA ASN A 101 13.94 -18.92 -3.41
C ASN A 101 14.12 -19.02 -1.88
N GLY A 102 15.08 -19.83 -1.39
CA GLY A 102 15.26 -20.08 0.04
C GLY A 102 15.61 -18.85 0.88
N SER A 103 16.09 -17.79 0.25
CA SER A 103 16.26 -16.46 0.86
C SER A 103 14.94 -15.70 0.99
N ALA A 104 14.11 -15.74 -0.05
CA ALA A 104 12.81 -15.08 -0.12
C ALA A 104 11.79 -15.68 0.87
N MET A 105 11.71 -17.01 0.96
CA MET A 105 10.67 -17.69 1.74
C MET A 105 10.68 -17.36 3.25
N ARG A 106 11.82 -16.91 3.77
CA ARG A 106 12.07 -16.71 5.21
C ARG A 106 12.29 -15.26 5.64
N VAL A 107 12.22 -14.31 4.70
CA VAL A 107 12.66 -12.93 4.95
C VAL A 107 11.63 -12.11 5.74
N SER A 108 10.36 -12.56 5.77
CA SER A 108 9.19 -11.78 6.22
C SER A 108 9.36 -10.97 7.51
N ALA A 109 10.14 -11.45 8.50
CA ALA A 109 10.44 -10.73 9.74
C ALA A 109 11.12 -9.37 9.52
N ALA A 110 11.96 -9.21 8.49
CA ALA A 110 12.62 -7.95 8.21
C ALA A 110 11.61 -6.82 7.89
N GLY A 111 10.54 -7.11 7.16
CA GLY A 111 9.49 -6.11 6.88
C GLY A 111 8.54 -5.84 8.04
N TRP A 112 8.70 -6.57 9.15
CA TRP A 112 7.95 -6.35 10.38
C TRP A 112 8.73 -5.52 11.40
N LEU A 113 10.04 -5.76 11.49
CA LEU A 113 10.87 -5.21 12.55
C LEU A 113 11.53 -3.87 12.22
N TYR A 114 11.48 -3.43 10.98
CA TYR A 114 12.19 -2.24 10.50
C TYR A 114 11.23 -1.32 9.74
N ASP A 115 11.29 -0.02 10.05
CA ASP A 115 10.32 0.97 9.55
C ASP A 115 10.73 1.60 8.22
N SER A 116 12.03 1.74 7.94
CA SER A 116 12.51 2.31 6.67
C SER A 116 12.76 1.25 5.61
N ILE A 117 12.43 1.56 4.37
CA ILE A 117 12.66 0.67 3.24
C ILE A 117 14.16 0.39 3.05
N GLU A 118 15.01 1.39 3.27
CA GLU A 118 16.46 1.28 3.12
C GLU A 118 17.02 0.28 4.12
N ARG A 119 16.64 0.42 5.40
CA ARG A 119 17.09 -0.48 6.45
C ARG A 119 16.50 -1.87 6.29
N THR A 120 15.23 -1.96 5.94
CA THR A 120 14.56 -3.25 5.66
C THR A 120 15.28 -4.00 4.54
N ARG A 121 15.64 -3.32 3.45
CA ARG A 121 16.39 -3.93 2.33
C ARG A 121 17.81 -4.31 2.72
N GLU A 122 18.49 -3.51 3.53
CA GLU A 122 19.81 -3.84 4.07
C GLU A 122 19.76 -5.11 4.92
N VAL A 123 18.78 -5.21 5.81
CA VAL A 123 18.57 -6.39 6.66
C VAL A 123 18.16 -7.61 5.83
N ALA A 124 17.24 -7.45 4.88
CA ALA A 124 16.84 -8.51 3.96
C ALA A 124 18.04 -9.09 3.22
N ARG A 125 18.93 -8.23 2.70
CA ARG A 125 20.20 -8.63 2.09
C ARG A 125 21.09 -9.40 3.07
N ALA A 126 21.25 -8.91 4.29
CA ALA A 126 22.04 -9.58 5.33
C ALA A 126 21.50 -11.01 5.61
N THR A 127 20.18 -11.18 5.74
CA THR A 127 19.55 -12.51 5.96
C THR A 127 19.70 -13.47 4.77
N ALA A 128 19.80 -12.95 3.55
CA ALA A 128 20.04 -13.74 2.35
C ALA A 128 21.52 -14.14 2.25
N ASN A 129 22.42 -13.20 2.52
CA ASN A 129 23.88 -13.34 2.38
C ASN A 129 24.48 -14.53 3.11
N VAL A 130 23.87 -14.99 4.21
CA VAL A 130 24.35 -16.15 4.99
C VAL A 130 24.36 -17.47 4.20
N THR A 131 23.58 -17.57 3.11
CA THR A 131 23.44 -18.80 2.29
C THR A 131 23.30 -18.53 0.78
N HIS A 132 22.57 -17.48 0.41
CA HIS A 132 22.17 -17.10 -0.95
C HIS A 132 22.88 -15.80 -1.37
N ASN A 133 24.21 -15.77 -1.30
CA ASN A 133 25.02 -14.61 -1.69
C ASN A 133 25.15 -14.43 -3.22
N HIS A 134 24.37 -15.17 -4.02
CA HIS A 134 24.22 -14.88 -5.44
C HIS A 134 23.30 -13.67 -5.64
N PRO A 135 23.56 -12.77 -6.61
CA PRO A 135 22.73 -11.58 -6.83
C PRO A 135 21.23 -11.87 -6.96
N GLU A 136 20.84 -12.94 -7.65
CA GLU A 136 19.42 -13.33 -7.79
C GLU A 136 18.79 -13.81 -6.48
N GLY A 137 19.55 -14.51 -5.63
CA GLY A 137 19.07 -14.92 -4.30
C GLY A 137 18.85 -13.72 -3.39
N ILE A 138 19.76 -12.73 -3.44
CA ILE A 138 19.63 -11.46 -2.71
C ILE A 138 18.42 -10.67 -3.22
N LYS A 139 18.28 -10.53 -4.54
CA LYS A 139 17.13 -9.84 -5.16
C LYS A 139 15.82 -10.47 -4.73
N GLY A 140 15.74 -11.81 -4.66
CA GLY A 140 14.55 -12.51 -4.18
C GLY A 140 14.14 -12.07 -2.77
N ALA A 141 15.08 -11.90 -1.85
CA ALA A 141 14.80 -11.42 -0.50
C ALA A 141 14.45 -9.93 -0.46
N GLU A 142 15.13 -9.09 -1.24
CA GLU A 142 14.85 -7.65 -1.30
C GLU A 142 13.52 -7.33 -1.99
N ALA A 143 13.10 -8.17 -2.95
CA ALA A 143 11.93 -7.91 -3.80
C ALA A 143 10.61 -7.84 -3.03
N PHE A 144 10.53 -8.45 -1.84
CA PHE A 144 9.35 -8.35 -0.97
C PHE A 144 9.19 -6.96 -0.33
N TYR A 145 10.21 -6.09 -0.42
CA TYR A 145 10.23 -4.79 0.23
C TYR A 145 10.29 -3.67 -0.81
N GLY A 146 9.32 -2.75 -0.73
CA GLY A 146 9.15 -1.71 -1.73
C GLY A 146 8.34 -2.13 -2.96
N ILE A 147 7.58 -3.23 -2.88
CA ILE A 147 6.57 -3.54 -3.90
C ILE A 147 5.55 -2.40 -3.88
N PRO A 148 5.35 -1.68 -5.01
CA PRO A 148 4.35 -0.63 -5.09
C PRO A 148 2.97 -1.16 -4.70
N ALA A 149 2.21 -0.39 -3.92
CA ALA A 149 0.87 -0.76 -3.48
C ALA A 149 -0.06 -1.12 -4.65
N VAL A 150 0.12 -0.51 -5.82
CA VAL A 150 -0.61 -0.87 -7.05
C VAL A 150 -0.38 -2.33 -7.46
N LEU A 151 0.84 -2.85 -7.32
CA LEU A 151 1.13 -4.27 -7.62
C LEU A 151 0.56 -5.18 -6.53
N ILE A 152 0.50 -4.74 -5.27
CA ILE A 152 -0.13 -5.49 -4.18
C ILE A 152 -1.64 -5.57 -4.40
N ALA A 153 -2.28 -4.44 -4.69
CA ALA A 153 -3.70 -4.35 -5.00
C ALA A 153 -4.07 -5.16 -6.25
N GLU A 154 -3.22 -5.13 -7.28
CA GLU A 154 -3.40 -5.92 -8.49
C GLU A 154 -3.21 -7.43 -8.25
N CYS A 155 -2.23 -7.83 -7.44
CA CYS A 155 -2.12 -9.23 -7.04
C CYS A 155 -3.35 -9.67 -6.23
N LYS A 156 -3.87 -8.81 -5.34
CA LYS A 156 -5.09 -9.07 -4.57
C LYS A 156 -6.33 -9.19 -5.47
N SER A 157 -6.49 -8.34 -6.48
CA SER A 157 -7.66 -8.36 -7.38
C SER A 157 -7.77 -9.66 -8.19
N ARG A 158 -6.64 -10.34 -8.43
CA ARG A 158 -6.55 -11.63 -9.13
C ARG A 158 -6.88 -12.84 -8.25
N ILE A 159 -6.96 -12.65 -6.94
CA ILE A 159 -7.39 -13.67 -5.98
C ILE A 159 -8.92 -13.62 -5.90
N ASP A 160 -9.58 -14.77 -6.03
CA ASP A 160 -11.04 -14.81 -5.96
C ASP A 160 -11.51 -14.34 -4.57
N LYS A 161 -12.59 -13.54 -4.54
CA LYS A 161 -13.22 -13.12 -3.29
C LYS A 161 -13.71 -14.35 -2.51
N GLY A 162 -13.34 -14.45 -1.23
CA GLY A 162 -13.62 -15.58 -0.34
C GLY A 162 -12.37 -16.03 0.44
N LEU A 163 -12.32 -17.31 0.82
CA LEU A 163 -11.37 -17.88 1.80
C LEU A 163 -9.94 -17.29 1.85
N MET A 164 -9.24 -17.10 0.72
CA MET A 164 -7.89 -16.51 0.76
C MET A 164 -7.88 -15.01 1.00
N THR A 165 -8.83 -14.27 0.44
CA THR A 165 -8.97 -12.83 0.72
C THR A 165 -9.44 -12.61 2.15
N ASP A 166 -10.36 -13.44 2.67
CA ASP A 166 -10.79 -13.40 4.07
C ASP A 166 -9.63 -13.66 5.05
N VAL A 167 -8.75 -14.63 4.75
CA VAL A 167 -7.55 -14.92 5.57
C VAL A 167 -6.53 -13.78 5.47
N LEU A 168 -6.36 -13.17 4.30
CA LEU A 168 -5.51 -12.01 4.13
C LEU A 168 -6.07 -10.81 4.90
N ASP A 169 -7.37 -10.56 4.82
CA ASP A 169 -8.05 -9.44 5.44
C ASP A 169 -8.10 -9.58 6.96
N GLU A 170 -8.42 -10.77 7.50
CA GLU A 170 -8.29 -11.07 8.94
C GLU A 170 -6.85 -10.92 9.42
N PHE A 171 -5.87 -11.29 8.58
CA PHE A 171 -4.46 -11.06 8.89
C PHE A 171 -4.16 -9.56 8.96
N TYR A 172 -4.56 -8.75 7.98
CA TYR A 172 -4.42 -7.29 8.08
C TYR A 172 -5.14 -6.72 9.32
N HIS A 173 -6.35 -7.21 9.62
CA HIS A 173 -7.18 -6.87 10.79
C HIS A 173 -6.45 -7.09 12.12
N VAL A 174 -6.01 -8.32 12.39
CA VAL A 174 -5.32 -8.69 13.64
C VAL A 174 -4.01 -7.92 13.85
N PHE A 175 -3.34 -7.52 12.78
CA PHE A 175 -2.04 -6.86 12.85
C PHE A 175 -2.09 -5.33 12.97
N GLY A 176 -3.28 -4.72 13.13
CA GLY A 176 -3.43 -3.26 13.22
C GLY A 176 -2.98 -2.51 11.95
N ARG A 177 -2.67 -3.26 10.89
CA ARG A 177 -2.54 -2.80 9.50
C ARG A 177 -3.89 -2.93 8.78
N SER A 178 -4.95 -3.12 9.57
CA SER A 178 -6.29 -3.21 9.08
C SER A 178 -6.61 -1.92 8.37
N MET A 179 -7.03 -2.07 7.13
CA MET A 179 -7.93 -1.14 6.47
C MET A 179 -9.37 -1.27 7.06
N ASP A 180 -9.51 -1.79 8.30
CA ASP A 180 -10.74 -2.08 9.05
C ASP A 180 -10.74 -1.43 10.45
N THR A 181 -10.24 -0.22 10.55
CA THR A 181 -11.21 0.81 10.94
C THR A 181 -11.62 1.35 9.57
N TYR A 182 -12.82 1.13 9.04
CA TYR A 182 -14.12 1.39 9.62
C TYR A 182 -15.18 0.70 8.74
N SER A 183 -16.26 0.25 9.36
CA SER A 183 -17.43 -0.40 8.76
C SER A 183 -17.95 0.25 7.47
N ASP A 184 -18.70 -0.51 6.68
CA ASP A 184 -19.52 -0.17 5.49
C ASP A 184 -20.47 1.06 5.63
N GLU A 185 -20.37 1.82 6.72
CA GLU A 185 -21.10 3.07 7.02
C GLU A 185 -20.14 4.19 7.44
N MET A 186 -19.04 4.38 6.70
CA MET A 186 -18.08 5.44 6.98
C MET A 186 -18.53 6.75 6.33
N ASP A 187 -18.69 7.82 7.12
CA ASP A 187 -18.86 9.19 6.64
C ASP A 187 -17.64 9.57 5.77
N GLU A 188 -17.87 10.15 4.58
CA GLU A 188 -16.81 10.59 3.66
C GLU A 188 -15.76 11.46 4.35
N THR A 189 -16.20 12.24 5.35
CA THR A 189 -15.34 13.08 6.19
C THR A 189 -14.27 12.26 6.92
N GLN A 190 -14.62 11.07 7.43
CA GLN A 190 -13.66 10.18 8.08
C GLN A 190 -12.76 9.50 7.04
N ALA A 191 -13.30 9.15 5.86
CA ALA A 191 -12.53 8.45 4.83
C ALA A 191 -11.45 9.35 4.21
N ASN A 192 -11.70 10.66 4.13
CA ASN A 192 -10.73 11.65 3.68
C ASN A 192 -9.65 11.99 4.72
N GLN A 193 -9.81 11.58 5.99
CA GLN A 193 -8.72 11.66 6.98
C GLN A 193 -7.53 10.79 6.60
N MET A 194 -7.72 9.72 5.82
CA MET A 194 -6.62 8.92 5.28
C MET A 194 -5.72 9.75 4.37
N ILE A 195 -6.33 10.61 3.53
CA ILE A 195 -5.61 11.52 2.64
C ILE A 195 -4.82 12.53 3.48
N GLU A 196 -5.44 13.11 4.51
CA GLU A 196 -4.77 14.06 5.42
C GLU A 196 -3.61 13.41 6.18
N ALA A 197 -3.79 12.20 6.72
CA ALA A 197 -2.74 11.46 7.40
C ALA A 197 -1.56 11.15 6.47
N ALA A 198 -1.83 10.81 5.21
CA ALA A 198 -0.78 10.57 4.22
C ALA A 198 -0.02 11.85 3.85
N ILE A 199 -0.73 12.98 3.74
CA ILE A 199 -0.10 14.30 3.58
C ILE A 199 0.80 14.59 4.78
N ASP A 200 0.32 14.38 6.01
CA ASP A 200 1.11 14.59 7.22
C ASP A 200 2.40 13.75 7.24
N GLN A 201 2.29 12.46 6.91
CA GLN A 201 3.44 11.56 6.82
C GLN A 201 4.43 12.00 5.74
N TYR A 202 3.94 12.45 4.58
CA TYR A 202 4.80 12.99 3.53
C TYR A 202 5.61 14.21 4.03
N TYR A 203 5.00 15.11 4.79
CA TYR A 203 5.70 16.27 5.35
C TYR A 203 6.73 15.92 6.43
N ILE A 204 6.52 14.80 7.15
CA ILE A 204 7.48 14.28 8.14
C ILE A 204 8.68 13.64 7.44
N GLN A 205 8.44 12.80 6.43
CA GLN A 205 9.48 12.01 5.78
C GLN A 205 10.25 12.80 4.71
N GLN A 206 9.55 13.67 3.98
CA GLN A 206 10.08 14.50 2.87
C GLN A 206 10.89 13.73 1.82
N ASP A 207 10.56 12.46 1.62
CA ASP A 207 11.27 11.56 0.72
C ASP A 207 10.32 10.89 -0.29
N LYS A 208 10.88 9.95 -1.06
CA LYS A 208 10.11 9.20 -2.07
C LYS A 208 9.10 8.24 -1.45
N ASN A 209 9.35 7.75 -0.23
CA ASN A 209 8.50 6.78 0.44
C ASN A 209 7.22 7.45 0.94
N GLY A 210 7.32 8.67 1.49
CA GLY A 210 6.17 9.46 1.88
C GLY A 210 5.25 9.78 0.69
N MET A 211 5.84 10.11 -0.46
CA MET A 211 5.05 10.33 -1.69
C MET A 211 4.40 9.04 -2.20
N LEU A 212 5.09 7.89 -2.06
CA LEU A 212 4.52 6.59 -2.45
C LEU A 212 3.31 6.22 -1.58
N LEU A 213 3.40 6.43 -0.27
CA LEU A 213 2.30 6.23 0.67
C LEU A 213 1.09 7.12 0.31
N PHE A 214 1.32 8.38 0.00
CA PHE A 214 0.26 9.27 -0.46
C PHE A 214 -0.42 8.76 -1.74
N MET A 215 0.37 8.35 -2.74
CA MET A 215 -0.17 7.79 -3.99
C MET A 215 -0.97 6.50 -3.74
N GLU A 216 -0.57 5.66 -2.79
CA GLU A 216 -1.30 4.46 -2.36
C GLU A 216 -2.67 4.79 -1.76
N VAL A 217 -2.71 5.79 -0.87
CA VAL A 217 -3.99 6.25 -0.29
C VAL A 217 -4.91 6.79 -1.38
N MET A 218 -4.38 7.56 -2.33
CA MET A 218 -5.18 8.08 -3.45
C MET A 218 -5.76 6.97 -4.33
N VAL A 219 -4.99 5.91 -4.63
CA VAL A 219 -5.50 4.73 -5.36
C VAL A 219 -6.60 4.02 -4.58
N THR A 220 -6.38 3.80 -3.28
CA THR A 220 -7.35 3.15 -2.39
C THR A 220 -8.67 3.91 -2.37
N ARG A 221 -8.60 5.25 -2.21
CA ARG A 221 -9.79 6.10 -2.21
C ARG A 221 -10.52 6.04 -3.55
N MET A 222 -9.81 5.99 -4.68
CA MET A 222 -10.45 5.81 -5.99
C MET A 222 -11.15 4.45 -6.15
N GLN A 223 -10.53 3.36 -5.69
CA GLN A 223 -11.16 2.03 -5.72
C GLN A 223 -12.42 1.94 -4.85
N GLN A 224 -12.49 2.75 -3.80
CA GLN A 224 -13.66 2.91 -2.93
C GLN A 224 -14.68 3.93 -3.47
N ALA A 225 -14.54 4.39 -4.71
CA ALA A 225 -15.35 5.47 -5.29
C ALA A 225 -15.39 6.75 -4.43
N GLY A 226 -14.30 7.03 -3.72
CA GLY A 226 -14.19 8.15 -2.81
C GLY A 226 -14.32 9.51 -3.48
N GLU A 227 -14.84 10.46 -2.72
CA GLU A 227 -15.09 11.84 -3.16
C GLU A 227 -14.24 12.85 -2.39
N VAL A 228 -13.97 13.98 -3.03
CA VAL A 228 -13.35 15.17 -2.44
C VAL A 228 -14.25 16.37 -2.61
N VAL A 229 -14.10 17.34 -1.72
CA VAL A 229 -14.81 18.60 -1.77
C VAL A 229 -14.19 19.48 -2.86
N VAL A 230 -15.02 19.96 -3.79
CA VAL A 230 -14.61 20.87 -4.87
C VAL A 230 -15.45 22.15 -4.78
N PRO A 231 -14.80 23.32 -4.59
CA PRO A 231 -15.49 24.60 -4.61
C PRO A 231 -15.80 25.06 -6.03
N TYR A 232 -17.00 25.61 -6.18
CA TYR A 232 -17.47 26.25 -7.39
C TYR A 232 -17.85 27.70 -7.09
N ILE A 233 -17.64 28.54 -8.09
CA ILE A 233 -18.04 29.94 -8.12
C ILE A 233 -19.23 30.05 -9.08
N THR A 234 -20.31 30.65 -8.61
CA THR A 234 -21.44 31.01 -9.47
C THR A 234 -21.10 32.23 -10.32
N GLU A 235 -21.30 32.15 -11.63
CA GLU A 235 -21.15 33.33 -12.50
C GLU A 235 -22.28 34.36 -12.27
N ASN A 236 -23.46 33.90 -11.87
CA ASN A 236 -24.62 34.71 -11.50
C ASN A 236 -25.17 34.28 -10.12
N PRO A 237 -25.60 35.20 -9.25
CA PRO A 237 -26.20 34.84 -7.96
C PRO A 237 -27.45 33.98 -8.16
N PHE A 238 -27.58 32.89 -7.39
CA PHE A 238 -28.77 32.03 -7.44
C PHE A 238 -30.07 32.80 -7.17
N MET A 239 -30.03 33.73 -6.21
CA MET A 239 -31.17 34.52 -5.75
C MET A 239 -30.72 35.86 -5.18
N SER A 240 -31.60 36.86 -5.18
CA SER A 240 -31.39 38.08 -4.41
C SER A 240 -31.60 37.83 -2.91
N GLU A 241 -30.97 38.63 -2.04
CA GLU A 241 -31.17 38.54 -0.58
C GLU A 241 -32.66 38.65 -0.18
N GLU A 242 -33.43 39.47 -0.92
CA GLU A 242 -34.88 39.59 -0.71
C GLU A 242 -35.64 38.31 -1.06
N GLN A 243 -35.20 37.55 -2.07
CA GLN A 243 -35.80 36.26 -2.40
C GLN A 243 -35.46 35.23 -1.33
N ILE A 244 -34.19 35.15 -0.90
CA ILE A 244 -33.72 34.23 0.16
C ILE A 244 -34.52 34.42 1.45
N SER A 245 -34.80 35.67 1.85
CA SER A 245 -35.56 35.98 3.06
C SER A 245 -37.02 35.45 3.06
N LYS A 246 -37.55 35.09 1.89
CA LYS A 246 -38.94 34.63 1.70
C LYS A 246 -39.05 33.11 1.53
N VAL A 247 -37.93 32.41 1.37
CA VAL A 247 -37.90 30.94 1.18
C VAL A 247 -38.05 30.22 2.51
N LYS A 248 -38.85 29.14 2.51
CA LYS A 248 -38.97 28.22 3.64
C LYS A 248 -38.54 26.82 3.25
N ALA A 249 -38.13 26.02 4.24
CA ALA A 249 -37.81 24.62 4.03
C ALA A 249 -39.02 23.87 3.42
N GLY A 250 -38.81 23.21 2.29
CA GLY A 250 -39.86 22.52 1.53
C GLY A 250 -40.43 23.29 0.34
N ASP A 251 -40.04 24.55 0.15
CA ASP A 251 -40.43 25.32 -1.04
C ASP A 251 -39.65 24.83 -2.27
N THR A 252 -40.37 24.62 -3.37
CA THR A 252 -39.75 24.42 -4.70
C THR A 252 -39.70 25.75 -5.42
N ILE A 253 -38.52 26.16 -5.88
CA ILE A 253 -38.33 27.42 -6.58
C ILE A 253 -37.75 27.16 -7.97
N SER A 254 -38.28 27.86 -8.96
CA SER A 254 -37.76 27.85 -10.33
C SER A 254 -37.07 29.17 -10.60
N LEU A 255 -35.83 29.09 -11.06
CA LEU A 255 -35.08 30.25 -11.54
C LEU A 255 -35.48 30.53 -12.99
N ASP A 256 -35.52 31.80 -13.36
CA ASP A 256 -35.83 32.27 -14.71
C ASP A 256 -34.61 32.28 -15.64
N HIS A 257 -33.46 31.80 -15.16
CA HIS A 257 -32.19 31.76 -15.86
C HIS A 257 -31.41 30.50 -15.49
N ASP A 258 -30.45 30.14 -16.36
CA ASP A 258 -29.52 29.04 -16.11
C ASP A 258 -28.46 29.44 -15.08
N VAL A 259 -28.21 28.58 -14.10
CA VAL A 259 -27.09 28.73 -13.17
C VAL A 259 -25.84 28.13 -13.79
N ARG A 260 -24.81 28.96 -13.98
CA ARG A 260 -23.48 28.52 -14.43
C ARG A 260 -22.53 28.46 -13.24
N LEU A 261 -21.91 27.30 -13.09
CA LEU A 261 -20.91 27.03 -12.05
C LEU A 261 -19.55 26.86 -12.72
N LYS A 262 -18.54 27.54 -12.17
CA LYS A 262 -17.14 27.38 -12.57
C LYS A 262 -16.35 26.83 -11.40
N ILE A 263 -15.53 25.81 -11.62
CA ILE A 263 -14.61 25.30 -10.58
C ILE A 263 -13.64 26.42 -10.20
N GLU A 264 -13.45 26.63 -8.89
CA GLU A 264 -12.42 27.53 -8.39
C GLU A 264 -11.03 26.92 -8.61
N THR A 265 -10.13 27.74 -9.15
CA THR A 265 -8.73 27.37 -9.35
C THR A 265 -7.84 28.15 -8.38
N VAL A 266 -6.69 27.57 -8.07
CA VAL A 266 -5.64 28.20 -7.26
C VAL A 266 -4.38 28.38 -8.10
N LYS A 267 -3.62 29.44 -7.81
CA LYS A 267 -2.35 29.71 -8.46
C LYS A 267 -1.17 29.44 -7.53
N ASP A 268 -0.12 28.84 -8.07
CA ASP A 268 1.15 28.71 -7.34
C ASP A 268 2.03 29.97 -7.46
N ALA A 269 3.21 29.92 -6.84
CA ALA A 269 4.17 31.03 -6.86
C ALA A 269 4.69 31.40 -8.26
N ASP A 270 4.57 30.49 -9.25
CA ASP A 270 4.94 30.71 -10.65
C ASP A 270 3.73 31.18 -11.49
N GLU A 271 2.61 31.56 -10.85
CA GLU A 271 1.34 31.91 -11.50
C GLU A 271 0.70 30.78 -12.33
N LYS A 272 1.11 29.52 -12.10
CA LYS A 272 0.50 28.36 -12.76
C LYS A 272 -0.82 28.03 -12.10
N GLU A 273 -1.83 27.73 -12.92
CA GLU A 273 -3.18 27.43 -12.47
C GLU A 273 -3.34 25.94 -12.15
N TRP A 274 -4.05 25.64 -11.07
CA TRP A 274 -4.32 24.29 -10.54
C TRP A 274 -5.79 24.20 -10.10
N ILE A 275 -6.38 23.00 -10.20
CA ILE A 275 -7.68 22.74 -9.58
C ILE A 275 -7.47 22.56 -8.07
N GLY A 276 -8.12 23.38 -7.24
CA GLY A 276 -8.12 23.21 -5.79
C GLY A 276 -9.17 22.20 -5.35
N VAL A 277 -8.75 21.15 -4.64
CA VAL A 277 -9.66 20.17 -4.04
C VAL A 277 -9.37 20.03 -2.55
N PHE A 278 -10.38 19.61 -1.78
CA PHE A 278 -10.32 19.64 -0.32
C PHE A 278 -10.79 18.31 0.26
N THR A 279 -10.14 17.87 1.33
CA THR A 279 -10.53 16.66 2.08
C THR A 279 -11.78 16.89 2.91
N SER A 280 -12.07 18.15 3.29
CA SER A 280 -13.24 18.53 4.08
C SER A 280 -13.70 19.97 3.80
N SER A 281 -14.92 20.30 4.24
CA SER A 281 -15.41 21.68 4.26
C SER A 281 -14.55 22.59 5.13
N GLU A 282 -13.95 22.08 6.21
CA GLU A 282 -13.10 22.87 7.10
C GLU A 282 -11.82 23.31 6.38
N GLU A 283 -11.17 22.41 5.64
CA GLU A 283 -10.00 22.74 4.80
C GLU A 283 -10.35 23.77 3.73
N MET A 284 -11.53 23.67 3.12
CA MET A 284 -12.01 24.63 2.12
C MET A 284 -12.15 26.04 2.71
N HIS A 285 -12.81 26.18 3.86
CA HIS A 285 -13.07 27.49 4.49
C HIS A 285 -11.81 28.20 5.01
N LYS A 286 -10.63 27.55 5.00
CA LYS A 286 -9.36 28.21 5.35
C LYS A 286 -8.96 29.31 4.35
N GLY A 287 -9.43 29.24 3.10
CA GLY A 287 -9.05 30.24 2.11
C GLY A 287 -9.77 30.22 0.76
N SER A 288 -10.70 29.28 0.53
CA SER A 288 -11.48 29.22 -0.71
C SER A 288 -12.47 30.39 -0.79
N ALA A 289 -12.66 30.93 -2.00
CA ALA A 289 -13.68 31.90 -2.33
C ALA A 289 -14.91 31.27 -3.00
N GLY A 290 -14.94 29.94 -3.16
CA GLY A 290 -16.08 29.20 -3.69
C GLY A 290 -17.33 29.40 -2.84
N ASN A 291 -18.44 29.71 -3.49
CA ASN A 291 -19.74 29.91 -2.84
C ASN A 291 -20.68 28.71 -2.98
N VAL A 292 -20.26 27.68 -3.72
CA VAL A 292 -20.94 26.40 -3.84
C VAL A 292 -19.95 25.29 -3.55
N GLN A 293 -20.33 24.39 -2.66
CA GLN A 293 -19.55 23.18 -2.36
C GLN A 293 -20.21 21.98 -3.03
N MET A 294 -19.44 21.18 -3.76
CA MET A 294 -19.91 19.89 -4.26
C MET A 294 -18.88 18.81 -3.95
N ASN A 295 -19.36 17.64 -3.52
CA ASN A 295 -18.51 16.46 -3.49
C ASN A 295 -18.38 15.94 -4.92
N GLN A 296 -17.15 15.57 -5.29
CA GLN A 296 -16.82 15.04 -6.61
C GLN A 296 -15.95 13.80 -6.43
N SER A 297 -16.29 12.74 -7.17
CA SER A 297 -15.43 11.56 -7.31
C SER A 297 -13.97 11.97 -7.61
N ILE A 298 -13.05 11.39 -6.84
CA ILE A 298 -11.60 11.60 -7.01
C ILE A 298 -11.17 11.23 -8.44
N GLU A 299 -11.66 10.11 -8.97
CA GLU A 299 -11.35 9.71 -10.34
C GLU A 299 -11.83 10.76 -11.36
N SER A 300 -13.06 11.24 -11.20
CA SER A 300 -13.66 12.22 -12.12
C SER A 300 -12.88 13.53 -12.14
N ILE A 301 -12.51 14.06 -10.97
CA ILE A 301 -11.77 15.33 -10.89
C ILE A 301 -10.34 15.20 -11.44
N LEU A 302 -9.71 14.05 -11.22
CA LEU A 302 -8.39 13.76 -11.78
C LEU A 302 -8.42 13.66 -13.31
N ARG A 303 -9.42 12.96 -13.88
CA ARG A 303 -9.64 12.91 -15.34
C ARG A 303 -9.92 14.30 -15.91
N LEU A 304 -10.71 15.12 -15.21
CA LEU A 304 -10.94 16.51 -15.61
C LEU A 304 -9.62 17.29 -15.67
N ALA A 305 -8.79 17.18 -14.64
CA ALA A 305 -7.49 17.87 -14.58
C ALA A 305 -6.54 17.49 -15.72
N LEU A 306 -6.57 16.22 -16.17
CA LEU A 306 -5.80 15.78 -17.33
C LEU A 306 -6.26 16.49 -18.61
N ASN A 307 -7.57 16.50 -18.84
CA ASN A 307 -8.19 17.03 -20.05
C ASN A 307 -8.25 18.57 -20.10
N TRP A 308 -8.14 19.23 -18.95
CA TRP A 308 -8.21 20.68 -18.87
C TRP A 308 -6.82 21.30 -19.15
N GLU A 309 -6.63 21.86 -20.36
CA GLU A 309 -5.32 22.36 -20.83
C GLU A 309 -4.75 23.51 -19.97
N GLN A 310 -5.61 24.37 -19.44
CA GLN A 310 -5.21 25.59 -18.72
C GLN A 310 -4.64 25.29 -17.31
N VAL A 311 -4.92 24.12 -16.74
CA VAL A 311 -4.44 23.74 -15.40
C VAL A 311 -3.25 22.79 -15.48
N ASN A 312 -2.38 22.81 -14.47
CA ASN A 312 -1.16 22.00 -14.39
C ASN A 312 -1.39 20.66 -13.65
N GLY A 313 -2.59 20.46 -13.10
CA GLY A 313 -2.98 19.30 -12.33
C GLY A 313 -3.96 19.71 -11.22
N ILE A 314 -3.91 19.01 -10.10
CA ILE A 314 -4.69 19.33 -8.90
C ILE A 314 -3.79 19.69 -7.72
N VAL A 315 -4.34 20.43 -6.78
CA VAL A 315 -3.77 20.69 -5.46
C VAL A 315 -4.77 20.28 -4.40
N ILE A 316 -4.35 19.40 -3.50
CA ILE A 316 -5.14 18.97 -2.35
C ILE A 316 -4.82 19.88 -1.16
N ASN A 317 -5.85 20.44 -0.51
CA ASN A 317 -5.77 21.31 0.67
C ASN A 317 -4.82 22.52 0.50
N PRO A 318 -5.04 23.38 -0.52
CA PRO A 318 -4.14 24.49 -0.89
C PRO A 318 -3.73 25.43 0.24
N PHE A 319 -4.58 25.59 1.26
CA PHE A 319 -4.41 26.59 2.32
C PHE A 319 -3.87 26.00 3.64
N GLY A 320 -3.46 24.72 3.62
CA GLY A 320 -2.90 24.00 4.75
C GLY A 320 -1.59 23.29 4.39
N LYS A 321 -1.39 22.09 4.93
CA LYS A 321 -0.39 21.16 4.38
C LYS A 321 -0.98 20.61 3.09
N TYR A 322 -0.29 20.84 1.98
CA TYR A 322 -0.82 20.58 0.65
C TYR A 322 0.03 19.58 -0.12
N ILE A 323 -0.59 18.89 -1.07
CA ILE A 323 0.14 18.13 -2.09
C ILE A 323 -0.31 18.58 -3.47
N GLN A 324 0.67 18.86 -4.34
CA GLN A 324 0.42 19.10 -5.75
C GLN A 324 0.55 17.78 -6.52
N MET A 325 -0.46 17.45 -7.30
CA MET A 325 -0.42 16.32 -8.22
C MET A 325 -0.35 16.86 -9.64
N THR A 326 0.84 16.77 -10.23
CA THR A 326 1.07 17.15 -11.64
C THR A 326 0.29 16.24 -12.58
N LYS A 327 -0.01 16.69 -13.81
CA LYS A 327 -0.62 15.82 -14.85
C LYS A 327 0.09 14.46 -14.99
N LYS A 328 1.42 14.43 -14.94
CA LYS A 328 2.20 13.19 -15.02
C LYS A 328 1.96 12.25 -13.84
N MET A 329 1.83 12.78 -12.62
CA MET A 329 1.47 11.97 -11.46
C MET A 329 0.04 11.44 -11.57
N ILE A 330 -0.87 12.27 -12.06
CA ILE A 330 -2.27 11.89 -12.29
C ILE A 330 -2.36 10.80 -13.37
N GLU A 331 -1.61 10.92 -14.47
CA GLU A 331 -1.50 9.89 -15.51
C GLU A 331 -0.97 8.57 -14.94
N LEU A 332 0.06 8.61 -14.10
CA LEU A 332 0.56 7.40 -13.44
C LEU A 332 -0.50 6.76 -12.55
N LEU A 333 -1.32 7.58 -11.88
CA LEU A 333 -2.35 7.11 -10.98
C LEU A 333 -3.57 6.54 -11.73
N ILE A 334 -3.99 7.17 -12.84
CA ILE A 334 -5.12 6.74 -13.67
C ILE A 334 -4.73 5.63 -14.64
N TYR A 335 -3.65 5.80 -15.41
CA TYR A 335 -3.26 4.88 -16.48
C TYR A 335 -2.29 3.79 -16.03
N GLY A 336 -1.65 3.94 -14.87
CA GLY A 336 -1.03 2.80 -14.19
C GLY A 336 -2.05 1.70 -13.86
N ILE A 337 -3.35 2.04 -13.83
CA ILE A 337 -4.48 1.12 -13.68
C ILE A 337 -4.93 0.53 -15.05
N VAL A 338 -4.80 1.28 -16.16
CA VAL A 338 -5.37 0.91 -17.49
C VAL A 338 -4.48 -0.03 -18.33
N PHE A 339 -3.16 -0.08 -18.10
CA PHE A 339 -2.28 -1.08 -18.77
C PHE A 339 -2.56 -2.55 -18.37
N VAL A 340 -3.60 -2.79 -17.57
CA VAL A 340 -3.96 -4.06 -16.95
C VAL A 340 -5.19 -4.71 -17.62
N GLU A 341 -6.00 -3.98 -18.39
CA GLU A 341 -7.22 -4.55 -19.00
C GLU A 341 -7.03 -5.16 -20.40
N GLU A 342 -5.96 -4.80 -21.13
CA GLU A 342 -5.70 -5.31 -22.51
C GLU A 342 -4.49 -6.26 -22.62
N GLY A 343 -3.92 -6.73 -21.50
CA GLY A 343 -2.67 -7.50 -21.45
C GLY A 343 -2.83 -9.01 -21.24
#